data_AF-A0A1S3GVL9-F1
#
_entry.id   AF-A0A1S3GVL9-F1
#
_cell.length_a   1.000
_cell.length_b   1.000
_cell.length_c   1.000
_cell.angle_alpha   90.00
_cell.angle_beta   90.00
_cell.angle_gamma   90.00
#
_symmetry.space_group_name_H-M   'P 1'
#
loop_
_entity.id
_entity.type
_entity.pdbx_description
1 polymer ?
#
loop_
_entity_poly.entity_id
_entity_poly.type
_entity_poly.pdbx_seq_one_letter_code
_entity_poly.pdbx_strand_id
1 'polypeptide(L)'
;MGLDGLQQDYIRKAEYPFSSEQKWMAVKCVHRTQQDRPEVCFMKGAYEQVIKYCTTYLSKGQNLALTQQQRELYQQEKVRMGSAGLRVLALASGPELGQLTFLGLVGIIDPPRTGVKEAVTTLIASGVSIKMITGDSQETAVAIASRLGLYSKTSQSVSGEEIDAMEVQQLSQIVPKVAM
;
A
#
# COMPACT_ATOMS: atom_id res chain seq x y z
N MET A 1 -13.10 10.79 18.94
CA MET A 1 -11.75 10.89 18.35
C MET A 1 -11.15 12.19 18.88
N GLY A 2 -10.06 12.09 19.64
CA GLY A 2 -9.32 13.21 20.24
C GLY A 2 -7.86 13.17 19.78
N LEU A 3 -7.67 13.03 18.46
CA LEU A 3 -6.35 12.96 17.82
C LEU A 3 -5.96 14.30 17.20
N ASP A 4 -6.84 15.30 17.24
CA ASP A 4 -6.57 16.64 16.75
C ASP A 4 -5.42 17.26 17.56
N GLY A 5 -4.43 17.79 16.86
CA GLY A 5 -3.26 18.39 17.49
C GLY A 5 -2.20 17.41 17.98
N LEU A 6 -2.39 16.08 17.91
CA LEU A 6 -1.38 15.10 18.35
C LEU A 6 -0.03 15.29 17.65
N GLN A 7 -0.03 15.75 16.40
CA GLN A 7 1.21 16.10 15.69
C GLN A 7 2.00 17.20 16.41
N GLN A 8 1.33 18.14 17.08
CA GLN A 8 1.96 19.25 17.81
C GLN A 8 2.72 18.77 19.05
N ASP A 9 2.33 17.62 19.62
CA ASP A 9 3.03 16.99 20.74
C ASP A 9 4.39 16.42 20.35
N TYR A 10 4.67 16.31 19.05
CA TYR A 10 5.93 15.81 18.53
C TYR A 10 6.72 16.88 17.76
N ILE A 11 8.04 16.80 17.87
CA ILE A 11 8.98 17.56 17.03
C ILE A 11 9.60 16.56 16.05
N ARG A 12 9.40 16.78 14.76
CA ARG A 12 10.02 15.98 13.69
C ARG A 12 11.51 16.33 13.61
N LYS A 13 12.38 15.34 13.83
CA LYS A 13 13.84 15.48 13.80
C LYS A 13 14.43 15.07 12.45
N ALA A 14 13.85 14.04 11.82
CA ALA A 14 14.24 13.60 10.49
C ALA A 14 13.02 13.08 9.72
N GLU A 15 13.13 13.10 8.39
CA GLU A 15 12.12 12.61 7.47
C GLU A 15 12.78 11.80 6.36
N TYR A 16 12.21 10.63 6.09
CA TYR A 16 12.50 9.77 4.97
C TYR A 16 11.27 9.82 4.07
N PRO A 17 11.27 10.69 3.04
CA PRO A 17 10.08 10.92 2.23
C PRO A 17 9.73 9.68 1.41
N PHE A 18 8.48 9.58 1.00
CA PHE A 18 8.03 8.51 0.13
C PHE A 18 8.72 8.61 -1.24
N SER A 19 9.18 7.47 -1.76
CA SER A 19 9.56 7.30 -3.17
C SER A 19 8.88 6.07 -3.75
N SER A 20 8.64 6.06 -5.06
CA SER A 20 8.01 4.91 -5.76
C SER A 20 8.91 3.67 -5.74
N GLU A 21 10.23 3.86 -5.71
CA GLU A 21 11.22 2.78 -5.59
C GLU A 21 11.18 2.16 -4.19
N GLN A 22 11.08 3.00 -3.15
CA GLN A 22 11.07 2.53 -1.76
C GLN A 22 9.70 2.03 -1.31
N LYS A 23 8.60 2.62 -1.80
CA LYS A 23 7.21 2.30 -1.45
C LYS A 23 6.86 2.46 0.05
N TRP A 24 7.63 3.25 0.79
CA TRP A 24 7.36 3.60 2.20
C TRP A 24 7.88 5.01 2.52
N MET A 25 7.43 5.56 3.65
CA MET A 25 8.01 6.76 4.26
C MET A 25 8.14 6.57 5.78
N ALA A 26 9.06 7.31 6.38
CA ALA A 26 9.21 7.33 7.83
C ALA A 26 9.56 8.71 8.36
N VAL A 27 9.22 8.97 9.62
CA VAL A 27 9.62 10.18 10.34
C VAL A 27 10.18 9.80 11.70
N LYS A 28 11.25 10.47 12.09
CA LYS A 28 11.80 10.39 13.45
C LYS A 28 11.32 11.58 14.25
N CYS A 29 10.77 11.31 15.42
CA CYS A 29 10.09 12.28 16.25
C CYS A 29 10.55 12.18 17.70
N VAL A 30 10.63 13.32 18.38
CA VAL A 30 10.76 13.40 19.84
C VAL A 30 9.54 14.09 20.43
N HIS A 31 9.16 13.75 21.65
CA HIS A 31 8.04 14.41 22.31
C HIS A 31 8.43 15.83 22.73
N ARG A 32 7.58 16.82 22.43
CA ARG A 32 7.85 18.25 22.66
C ARG A 32 8.05 18.58 24.14
N THR A 33 7.21 18.01 25.00
CA THR A 33 7.17 18.32 26.44
C THR A 33 7.77 17.24 27.33
N GLN A 34 8.10 16.06 26.79
CA GLN A 34 8.59 14.91 27.56
C GLN A 34 9.99 14.55 27.04
N GLN A 35 10.98 15.34 27.42
CA GLN A 35 12.36 15.20 26.92
C GLN A 35 13.02 13.89 27.33
N ASP A 36 12.56 13.26 28.41
CA ASP A 36 13.04 11.94 28.86
C ASP A 36 12.51 10.78 28.00
N ARG A 37 11.50 11.02 27.15
CA ARG A 37 11.03 9.99 26.22
C ARG A 37 12.05 9.79 25.11
N PRO A 38 12.40 8.54 24.78
CA PRO A 38 13.28 8.26 23.66
C PRO A 38 12.66 8.73 22.34
N GLU A 39 13.53 8.98 21.37
CA GLU A 39 13.11 9.19 19.98
C GLU A 39 12.28 8.00 19.49
N VAL A 40 11.24 8.31 18.71
CA VAL A 40 10.38 7.31 18.08
C VAL A 40 10.37 7.52 16.58
N CYS A 41 10.57 6.43 15.85
CA CYS A 41 10.40 6.34 14.43
C CYS A 41 8.98 5.85 14.13
N PHE A 42 8.25 6.58 13.28
CA PHE A 42 6.96 6.16 12.72
C PHE A 42 7.14 5.86 11.23
N MET A 43 6.64 4.72 10.78
CA MET A 43 6.75 4.27 9.39
C MET A 43 5.38 3.89 8.84
N LYS A 44 5.14 4.26 7.58
CA LYS A 44 3.99 3.78 6.81
C LYS A 44 4.37 3.48 5.37
N GLY A 45 3.69 2.51 4.74
CA GLY A 45 3.96 2.16 3.35
C GLY A 45 3.32 0.85 2.91
N ALA A 46 3.83 0.31 1.80
CA ALA A 46 3.49 -1.03 1.33
C ALA A 46 3.90 -2.07 2.38
N TYR A 47 3.04 -3.07 2.60
CA TYR A 47 3.27 -4.11 3.60
C TYR A 47 4.60 -4.82 3.40
N GLU A 48 4.90 -5.19 2.16
CA GLU A 48 6.08 -5.94 1.74
C GLU A 48 7.37 -5.19 2.08
N GLN A 49 7.33 -3.86 2.20
CA GLN A 49 8.48 -3.05 2.58
C GLN A 49 8.53 -2.74 4.07
N VAL A 50 7.40 -2.35 4.67
CA VAL A 50 7.34 -2.02 6.11
C VAL A 50 7.72 -3.21 6.99
N ILE A 51 7.23 -4.41 6.64
CA ILE A 51 7.43 -5.60 7.47
C ILE A 51 8.91 -6.03 7.54
N LYS A 52 9.75 -5.62 6.58
CA LYS A 52 11.20 -5.88 6.56
C LYS A 52 11.94 -5.14 7.68
N TYR A 53 11.41 -4.01 8.13
CA TYR A 53 11.99 -3.21 9.22
C TYR A 53 11.44 -3.57 10.60
N CYS A 54 10.54 -4.55 10.68
CA CYS A 54 9.88 -4.95 11.91
C CYS A 54 10.53 -6.21 12.51
N THR A 55 10.84 -6.16 13.80
CA THR A 55 11.31 -7.29 14.62
C THR A 55 10.22 -7.82 15.54
N THR A 56 9.25 -6.97 15.87
CA THR A 56 8.13 -7.28 16.77
C THR A 56 6.80 -6.88 16.15
N TYR A 57 5.70 -7.31 16.76
CA TYR A 57 4.36 -6.81 16.47
C TYR A 57 3.60 -6.53 17.77
N LEU A 58 2.63 -5.62 17.70
CA LEU A 58 1.80 -5.25 18.84
C LEU A 58 0.60 -6.20 18.94
N SER A 59 0.46 -6.89 20.07
CA SER A 59 -0.69 -7.75 20.37
C SER A 59 -1.21 -7.45 21.76
N LYS A 60 -2.48 -7.01 21.85
CA LYS A 60 -3.15 -6.69 23.13
C LYS A 60 -2.30 -5.78 24.06
N GLY A 61 -1.58 -4.82 23.46
CA GLY A 61 -0.72 -3.87 24.20
C GLY A 61 0.69 -4.38 24.52
N GLN A 62 1.05 -5.60 24.11
CA GLN A 62 2.37 -6.18 24.32
C GLN A 62 3.13 -6.35 23.01
N ASN A 63 4.43 -6.11 23.02
CA ASN A 63 5.30 -6.36 21.89
C ASN A 63 5.75 -7.82 21.90
N LEU A 64 5.40 -8.56 20.85
CA LEU A 64 5.76 -9.97 20.66
C LEU A 64 6.70 -10.11 19.46
N ALA A 65 7.54 -11.14 19.47
CA ALA A 65 8.46 -11.41 18.35
C ALA A 65 7.69 -11.67 17.06
N LEU A 66 8.11 -11.03 15.96
CA LEU A 66 7.48 -11.18 14.65
C LEU A 66 7.99 -12.45 13.96
N THR A 67 7.26 -13.54 14.14
CA THR A 67 7.57 -14.84 13.54
C THR A 67 7.15 -14.93 12.07
N GLN A 68 7.68 -15.91 11.35
CA GLN A 68 7.30 -16.17 9.96
C GLN A 68 5.79 -16.44 9.79
N GLN A 69 5.20 -17.18 10.73
CA GLN A 69 3.75 -17.44 10.76
C GLN A 69 2.94 -16.13 10.85
N GLN A 70 3.39 -15.15 11.64
CA GLN A 70 2.71 -13.86 11.73
C GLN A 70 2.86 -13.05 10.44
N ARG A 71 4.02 -13.11 9.78
CA ARG A 71 4.22 -12.48 8.46
C ARG A 71 3.28 -13.05 7.41
N GLU A 72 3.07 -14.36 7.41
CA GLU A 72 2.13 -15.00 6.48
C GLU A 72 0.68 -14.61 6.78
N LEU A 73 0.30 -14.56 8.06
CA LEU A 73 -1.03 -14.11 8.48
C LEU A 73 -1.31 -12.68 8.00
N TYR A 74 -0.38 -11.74 8.20
CA TYR A 74 -0.58 -10.35 7.76
C TYR A 74 -0.56 -10.20 6.24
N GLN A 75 0.22 -11.02 5.53
CA GLN A 75 0.15 -11.08 4.07
C GLN A 75 -1.25 -11.52 3.60
N GLN A 76 -1.84 -12.54 4.23
CA GLN A 76 -3.18 -13.01 3.90
C GLN A 76 -4.23 -11.93 4.17
N GLU A 77 -4.14 -11.22 5.30
CA GLU A 77 -5.04 -10.10 5.61
C GLU A 77 -4.88 -8.94 4.62
N LYS A 78 -3.65 -8.61 4.20
CA LYS A 78 -3.39 -7.63 3.15
C LYS A 78 -4.09 -8.01 1.85
N VAL A 79 -3.93 -9.26 1.41
CA VAL A 79 -4.58 -9.77 0.19
C VAL A 79 -6.10 -9.73 0.31
N ARG A 80 -6.66 -10.13 1.47
CA ARG A 80 -8.10 -10.06 1.74
C ARG A 80 -8.64 -8.63 1.62
N MET A 81 -7.96 -7.66 2.22
CA MET A 81 -8.35 -6.24 2.16
C MET A 81 -8.20 -5.66 0.75
N GLY A 82 -7.10 -5.95 0.05
CA GLY A 82 -6.89 -5.53 -1.34
C GLY A 82 -7.93 -6.12 -2.28
N SER A 83 -8.30 -7.39 -2.10
CA SER A 83 -9.35 -8.06 -2.90
C SER A 83 -10.73 -7.45 -2.68
N ALA A 84 -10.95 -6.78 -1.54
CA ALA A 84 -12.14 -5.96 -1.29
C ALA A 84 -12.04 -4.56 -1.94
N GLY A 85 -11.01 -4.29 -2.74
CA GLY A 85 -10.75 -3.01 -3.39
C GLY A 85 -10.35 -1.90 -2.43
N LEU A 86 -9.70 -2.25 -1.31
CA LEU A 86 -9.17 -1.28 -0.36
C LEU A 86 -7.68 -1.02 -0.64
N ARG A 87 -7.27 0.24 -0.64
CA ARG A 87 -5.85 0.60 -0.60
C ARG A 87 -5.29 0.29 0.78
N VAL A 88 -4.41 -0.71 0.86
CA VAL A 88 -3.85 -1.20 2.12
C VAL A 88 -2.53 -0.50 2.43
N LEU A 89 -2.41 0.06 3.64
CA LEU A 89 -1.17 0.60 4.19
C LEU A 89 -0.77 -0.18 5.45
N ALA A 90 0.51 -0.52 5.54
CA ALA A 90 1.11 -1.04 6.76
C ALA A 90 1.65 0.11 7.62
N LEU A 91 1.48 -0.02 8.95
CA LEU A 91 1.98 0.93 9.94
C LEU A 91 2.94 0.23 10.90
N ALA A 92 4.03 0.90 11.24
CA ALA A 92 4.99 0.42 12.22
C ALA A 92 5.58 1.59 13.03
N SER A 93 6.02 1.30 14.26
CA SER A 93 6.74 2.27 15.09
C SER A 93 7.78 1.60 15.97
N GLY A 94 8.84 2.30 16.32
CA GLY A 94 9.88 1.78 17.21
C GLY A 94 11.01 2.79 17.41
N PRO A 95 12.09 2.41 18.09
CA PRO A 95 13.22 3.31 18.33
C PRO A 95 13.93 3.71 17.03
N GLU A 96 14.11 2.77 16.10
CA GLU A 96 14.80 3.01 14.84
C GLU A 96 14.38 2.03 13.73
N LEU A 97 14.70 2.39 12.49
CA LEU A 97 14.50 1.52 11.33
C LEU A 97 15.27 0.21 11.53
N GLY A 98 14.60 -0.93 11.29
CA GLY A 98 15.17 -2.26 11.51
C GLY A 98 14.88 -2.83 12.90
N GLN A 99 14.37 -2.02 13.83
CA GLN A 99 13.90 -2.44 15.16
C GLN A 99 12.44 -2.01 15.42
N LEU A 100 11.61 -1.97 14.38
CA LEU A 100 10.24 -1.51 14.51
C LEU A 100 9.30 -2.60 15.06
N THR A 101 8.22 -2.15 15.68
CA THR A 101 7.05 -2.95 16.01
C THR A 101 5.98 -2.73 14.93
N PHE A 102 5.54 -3.80 14.29
CA PHE A 102 4.40 -3.77 13.38
C PHE A 102 3.12 -3.49 14.17
N LEU A 103 2.40 -2.44 13.78
CA LEU A 103 1.19 -1.98 14.48
C LEU A 103 -0.09 -2.51 13.82
N GLY A 104 -0.07 -2.73 12.50
CA GLY A 104 -1.20 -3.27 11.78
C GLY A 104 -1.33 -2.77 10.35
N LEU A 105 -2.44 -3.18 9.73
CA LEU A 105 -2.87 -2.77 8.39
C LEU A 105 -4.05 -1.82 8.48
N VAL A 106 -4.08 -0.82 7.60
CA VAL A 106 -5.21 0.08 7.41
C VAL A 106 -5.67 -0.03 5.97
N GLY A 107 -6.96 -0.26 5.78
CA GLY A 107 -7.60 -0.30 4.46
C GLY A 107 -8.35 0.99 4.23
N ILE A 108 -7.97 1.72 3.18
CA ILE A 108 -8.62 2.96 2.77
C ILE A 108 -9.47 2.63 1.55
N ILE A 109 -10.77 2.92 1.64
CA ILE A 109 -11.64 2.83 0.47
C ILE A 109 -11.43 4.08 -0.38
N ASP A 110 -11.06 3.87 -1.65
CA ASP A 110 -11.05 4.92 -2.67
C ASP A 110 -12.04 4.52 -3.78
N PRO A 111 -13.33 4.84 -3.62
CA PRO A 111 -14.35 4.40 -4.55
C PRO A 111 -14.21 5.15 -5.88
N PRO A 112 -14.43 4.49 -7.03
CA PRO A 112 -14.54 5.19 -8.31
C PRO A 112 -15.60 6.29 -8.26
N ARG A 113 -15.33 7.42 -8.92
CA ARG A 113 -16.30 8.52 -9.01
C ARG A 113 -17.60 8.05 -9.65
N THR A 114 -18.71 8.63 -9.22
CA THR A 114 -20.02 8.43 -9.84
C THR A 114 -19.94 8.73 -11.34
N GLY A 115 -20.54 7.89 -12.20
CA GLY A 115 -20.51 8.04 -13.65
C GLY A 115 -19.34 7.37 -14.36
N VAL A 116 -18.29 6.95 -13.65
CA VAL A 116 -17.09 6.35 -14.28
C VAL A 116 -17.42 5.01 -14.92
N LYS A 117 -18.25 4.18 -14.28
CA LYS A 117 -18.63 2.87 -14.82
C LYS A 117 -19.44 3.01 -16.12
N GLU A 118 -20.36 3.96 -16.16
CA GLU A 118 -21.19 4.27 -17.32
C GLU A 118 -20.32 4.80 -18.48
N ALA A 119 -19.37 5.69 -18.20
CA ALA A 119 -18.42 6.20 -19.18
C ALA A 119 -17.54 5.08 -19.76
N VAL A 120 -16.97 4.23 -18.90
CA VAL A 120 -16.18 3.06 -19.31
C VAL A 120 -16.99 2.14 -20.22
N THR A 121 -18.23 1.84 -19.84
CA THR A 121 -19.12 0.97 -20.62
C THR A 121 -19.40 1.56 -22.00
N THR A 122 -19.66 2.87 -22.08
CA THR A 122 -19.95 3.58 -23.33
C THR A 122 -18.75 3.58 -24.28
N LEU A 123 -17.56 3.82 -23.74
CA LEU A 123 -16.31 3.82 -24.51
C LEU A 123 -15.98 2.43 -25.06
N ILE A 124 -16.12 1.38 -24.25
CA ILE A 124 -15.93 -0.02 -24.68
C ILE A 124 -16.93 -0.36 -25.80
N ALA A 125 -18.21 0.01 -25.65
CA ALA A 125 -19.24 -0.23 -26.67
C ALA A 125 -18.96 0.52 -27.99
N SER A 126 -18.19 1.61 -27.93
CA SER A 126 -17.76 2.39 -29.09
C SER A 126 -16.47 1.87 -29.74
N GLY A 127 -15.90 0.76 -29.25
CA GLY A 127 -14.68 0.15 -29.76
C GLY A 127 -13.38 0.79 -29.24
N VAL A 128 -13.45 1.65 -28.22
CA VAL A 128 -12.25 2.26 -27.61
C VAL A 128 -11.59 1.26 -26.66
N SER A 129 -10.29 1.01 -26.86
CA SER A 129 -9.50 0.20 -25.94
C SER A 129 -9.10 1.04 -24.72
N ILE A 130 -9.45 0.58 -23.52
CA ILE A 130 -9.10 1.22 -22.24
C ILE A 130 -8.09 0.34 -21.50
N LYS A 131 -7.09 0.97 -20.91
CA LYS A 131 -6.10 0.34 -20.02
C LYS A 131 -6.08 1.08 -18.68
N MET A 132 -6.01 0.35 -17.56
CA MET A 132 -5.84 0.95 -16.24
C MET A 132 -4.35 1.01 -15.91
N ILE A 133 -3.84 2.16 -15.49
CA ILE A 133 -2.48 2.30 -14.95
C ILE A 133 -2.63 2.89 -13.54
N THR A 134 -2.13 2.17 -12.53
CA THR A 134 -2.23 2.58 -11.13
C THR A 134 -0.99 2.19 -10.34
N GLY A 135 -0.70 2.96 -9.28
CA GLY A 135 0.35 2.64 -8.30
C GLY A 135 -0.15 1.84 -7.11
N ASP A 136 -1.41 1.42 -7.10
CA ASP A 136 -1.96 0.54 -6.07
C ASP A 136 -1.44 -0.90 -6.19
N SER A 137 -1.71 -1.72 -5.16
CA SER A 137 -1.40 -3.15 -5.24
C SER A 137 -2.21 -3.82 -6.33
N GLN A 138 -1.66 -4.89 -6.92
CA GLN A 138 -2.33 -5.65 -7.99
C GLN A 138 -3.70 -6.16 -7.55
N GLU A 139 -3.86 -6.62 -6.30
CA GLU A 139 -5.15 -7.11 -5.79
C GLU A 139 -6.20 -5.99 -5.77
N THR A 140 -5.79 -4.78 -5.37
CA THR A 140 -6.66 -3.60 -5.33
C THR A 140 -7.03 -3.16 -6.74
N ALA A 141 -6.05 -3.07 -7.64
CA ALA A 141 -6.25 -2.70 -9.04
C ALA A 141 -7.24 -3.64 -9.74
N VAL A 142 -7.03 -4.96 -9.60
CA VAL A 142 -7.90 -5.99 -10.16
C VAL A 142 -9.32 -5.87 -9.60
N ALA A 143 -9.49 -5.66 -8.30
CA ALA A 143 -10.80 -5.49 -7.69
C ALA A 143 -11.53 -4.24 -8.21
N ILE A 144 -10.85 -3.10 -8.34
CA ILE A 144 -11.44 -1.86 -8.88
C ILE A 144 -11.76 -1.99 -10.37
N ALA A 145 -10.84 -2.55 -11.16
CA ALA A 145 -11.04 -2.75 -12.58
C ALA A 145 -12.20 -3.71 -12.88
N SER A 146 -12.33 -4.77 -12.07
CA SER A 146 -13.47 -5.71 -12.18
C SER A 146 -14.80 -5.01 -11.91
N ARG A 147 -14.86 -4.10 -10.92
CA ARG A 147 -16.06 -3.28 -10.63
C ARG A 147 -16.42 -2.33 -11.78
N LEU A 148 -15.40 -1.81 -12.47
CA LEU A 148 -15.55 -0.92 -13.62
C LEU A 148 -15.83 -1.66 -14.94
N GLY A 149 -15.74 -3.00 -14.96
CA GLY A 149 -15.91 -3.79 -16.19
C GLY A 149 -14.69 -3.78 -17.11
N LEU A 150 -13.53 -3.34 -16.61
CA LEU A 150 -12.25 -3.31 -17.34
C LEU A 150 -11.47 -4.62 -17.25
N TYR A 151 -11.80 -5.48 -16.29
CA TYR A 151 -11.08 -6.72 -16.03
C TYR A 151 -12.03 -7.91 -15.91
N SER A 152 -11.61 -9.02 -16.48
CA SER A 152 -12.25 -10.34 -16.38
C SER A 152 -11.22 -11.39 -16.02
N LYS A 153 -11.64 -12.61 -15.65
CA LYS A 153 -10.72 -13.71 -15.34
C LYS A 153 -9.79 -14.11 -16.50
N THR A 154 -10.12 -13.73 -17.73
CA THR A 154 -9.30 -13.97 -18.92
C THR A 154 -8.38 -12.79 -19.25
N SER A 155 -8.52 -11.67 -18.54
CA SER A 155 -7.68 -10.49 -18.71
C SER A 155 -6.32 -10.72 -18.05
N GLN A 156 -5.27 -10.16 -18.63
CA GLN A 156 -3.93 -10.15 -18.02
C GLN A 156 -3.71 -8.83 -17.28
N SER A 157 -3.04 -8.90 -16.13
CA SER A 157 -2.50 -7.74 -15.42
C SER A 157 -0.98 -7.85 -15.39
N VAL A 158 -0.27 -6.72 -15.49
CA VAL A 158 1.20 -6.66 -15.42
C VAL A 158 1.61 -5.70 -14.32
N SER A 159 2.51 -6.14 -13.45
CA SER A 159 3.10 -5.31 -12.41
C SER A 159 4.17 -4.37 -12.98
N GLY A 160 4.45 -3.27 -12.29
CA GLY A 160 5.54 -2.36 -12.67
C GLY A 160 6.90 -3.06 -12.75
N GLU A 161 7.16 -4.02 -11.86
CA GLU A 161 8.42 -4.80 -11.83
C GLU A 161 8.55 -5.69 -13.08
N GLU A 162 7.45 -6.26 -13.58
CA GLU A 162 7.43 -6.99 -14.84
C GLU A 162 7.63 -6.06 -16.04
N ILE A 163 7.04 -4.85 -16.03
CA ILE A 163 7.24 -3.85 -17.10
C ILE A 163 8.70 -3.39 -17.15
N ASP A 164 9.32 -3.11 -16.00
CA ASP A 164 10.71 -2.66 -15.91
C ASP A 164 11.71 -3.72 -16.40
N ALA A 165 11.33 -5.00 -16.32
CA ALA A 165 12.12 -6.12 -16.83
C ALA A 165 11.91 -6.39 -18.34
N MET A 166 10.96 -5.72 -19.00
CA MET A 166 10.65 -5.91 -20.41
C MET A 166 11.44 -4.96 -21.31
N GLU A 167 11.88 -5.47 -22.46
CA GLU A 167 12.32 -4.62 -23.55
C GLU A 167 11.12 -3.93 -24.25
N VAL A 168 11.37 -2.78 -24.88
CA VAL A 168 10.33 -2.00 -25.59
C VAL A 168 9.56 -2.84 -26.61
N GLN A 169 10.23 -3.79 -27.27
CA GLN A 169 9.62 -4.69 -28.24
C GLN A 169 8.65 -5.68 -27.57
N GLN A 170 8.99 -6.21 -26.40
CA GLN A 170 8.14 -7.09 -25.62
C GLN A 170 6.92 -6.33 -25.08
N LEU A 171 7.15 -5.10 -24.59
CA LEU A 171 6.08 -4.22 -24.13
C LEU A 171 5.08 -3.92 -25.25
N SER A 172 5.54 -3.59 -26.45
CA SER A 172 4.67 -3.35 -27.61
C SER A 172 3.80 -4.57 -27.98
N GLN A 173 4.26 -5.79 -27.70
CA GLN A 173 3.51 -7.01 -27.96
C GLN A 173 2.48 -7.34 -26.87
N ILE A 174 2.73 -6.91 -25.64
CA ILE A 174 1.89 -7.23 -24.48
C ILE A 174 0.79 -6.19 -24.25
N VAL A 175 1.05 -4.91 -24.53
CA VAL A 175 0.09 -3.80 -24.36
C VAL A 175 -1.30 -4.08 -24.96
N PRO A 176 -1.43 -4.67 -26.17
CA PRO A 176 -2.74 -5.01 -26.72
C PRO A 176 -3.51 -6.05 -25.88
N LYS A 177 -2.80 -6.96 -25.21
CA LYS A 177 -3.33 -8.16 -24.53
C LYS A 177 -3.65 -7.96 -23.04
N VAL A 178 -3.08 -6.93 -22.42
CA VAL A 178 -3.22 -6.66 -20.98
C VAL A 178 -4.35 -5.68 -20.72
N ALA A 179 -5.08 -5.84 -19.61
CA ALA A 179 -6.10 -4.88 -19.21
C ALA A 179 -5.52 -3.77 -18.32
N MET A 180 -4.45 -4.07 -17.58
CA MET A 180 -3.78 -3.19 -16.64
C MET A 180 -2.33 -3.60 -16.42
#